data_AF-A0A1F9HMZ7-F1
#
_entry.id   AF-A0A1F9HMZ7-F1
#
_cell.length_a   1.000
_cell.length_b   1.000
_cell.length_c   1.000
_cell.angle_alpha   90.00
_cell.angle_beta   90.00
_cell.angle_gamma   90.00
#
_symmetry.space_group_name_H-M   'P 1'
#
loop_
_entity.id
_entity.type
_entity.pdbx_description
1 polymer ?
#
loop_
_entity_poly.entity_id
_entity_poly.type
_entity_poly.pdbx_seq_one_letter_code
_entity_poly.pdbx_strand_id
1 'polypeptide(L)'
;MSITEKINPWSARLLFILCLALSFLIPFSAAVLVEKALVKHWERYGFSHEQIYSWWDNSILSMDTAKAWRAEGFSAPEAKPWIMMNISSGEAREWKDAGVGLPVAMEWRRYAFAPVMGKEWIRFNFSLGDAIAWRKHGFEAEQATSWRTRGLSPAGAAQAKQQEGTP
;
A
#
# COMPACT_ATOMS: atom_id res chain seq x y z
N MET A 1 52.51 -40.39 21.37
CA MET A 1 52.75 -39.98 19.98
C MET A 1 52.55 -38.47 19.92
N SER A 2 53.61 -37.69 20.16
CA SER A 2 53.52 -36.22 20.18
C SER A 2 53.63 -35.70 18.75
N ILE A 3 52.52 -35.22 18.20
CA ILE A 3 52.53 -34.43 16.97
C ILE A 3 52.76 -32.99 17.40
N THR A 4 54.02 -32.53 17.35
CA THR A 4 54.36 -31.10 17.43
C THR A 4 54.87 -30.64 16.06
N GLU A 5 53.99 -30.62 15.08
CA GLU A 5 54.25 -29.88 13.85
C GLU A 5 54.34 -28.38 14.20
N LYS A 6 55.55 -27.81 14.12
CA LYS A 6 55.76 -26.37 14.31
C LYS A 6 55.11 -25.63 13.14
N ILE A 7 53.93 -25.07 13.36
CA ILE A 7 53.25 -24.21 12.37
C ILE A 7 54.16 -23.02 12.04
N ASN A 8 54.46 -22.81 10.75
CA ASN A 8 55.26 -21.67 10.29
C ASN A 8 54.46 -20.35 10.51
N PRO A 9 55.02 -19.34 11.21
CA PRO A 9 54.34 -18.07 11.43
C PRO A 9 53.86 -17.37 10.16
N TRP A 10 54.58 -17.50 9.04
CA TRP A 10 54.18 -16.91 7.77
C TRP A 10 52.98 -17.62 7.13
N SER A 11 52.91 -18.96 7.21
CA SER A 11 51.75 -19.70 6.73
C SER A 11 50.53 -19.43 7.60
N ALA A 12 50.70 -19.30 8.92
CA ALA A 12 49.61 -18.92 9.82
C ALA A 12 49.06 -17.51 9.51
N ARG A 13 49.94 -16.54 9.24
CA ARG A 13 49.55 -15.17 8.81
C ARG A 13 48.82 -15.18 7.48
N LEU A 14 49.31 -15.94 6.50
CA LEU A 14 48.69 -16.03 5.18
C LEU A 14 47.30 -16.69 5.25
N LEU A 15 47.17 -17.78 6.01
CA LEU A 15 45.89 -18.44 6.25
C LEU A 15 44.90 -17.49 6.94
N PHE A 16 45.34 -16.75 7.95
CA PHE A 16 44.49 -15.79 8.65
C PHE A 16 43.99 -14.66 7.71
N ILE A 17 44.88 -14.09 6.90
CA ILE A 17 44.52 -13.06 5.91
C ILE A 17 43.53 -13.63 4.88
N LEU A 18 43.76 -14.85 4.39
CA LEU A 18 42.86 -15.53 3.46
C LEU A 18 41.47 -15.74 4.08
N CYS A 19 41.39 -16.21 5.32
CA CYS A 19 40.12 -16.38 6.03
C CYS A 19 39.37 -15.05 6.18
N LEU A 20 40.07 -13.96 6.50
CA LEU A 20 39.48 -12.61 6.57
C LEU A 20 39.00 -12.11 5.19
N ALA A 21 39.75 -12.37 4.13
CA ALA A 21 39.31 -12.00 2.79
C ALA A 21 38.06 -12.78 2.38
N LEU A 22 38.05 -14.10 2.61
CA LEU A 22 36.92 -14.97 2.29
C LEU A 22 35.67 -14.64 3.12
N SER A 23 35.81 -14.23 4.37
CA SER A 23 34.65 -13.87 5.22
C SER A 23 33.89 -12.65 4.70
N PHE A 24 34.54 -11.77 3.94
CA PHE A 24 33.89 -10.67 3.23
C PHE A 24 33.46 -11.07 1.81
N LEU A 25 34.35 -11.71 1.05
CA LEU A 25 34.13 -12.01 -0.37
C LEU A 25 32.99 -13.00 -0.58
N ILE A 26 32.83 -14.00 0.29
CA ILE A 26 31.79 -15.02 0.13
C ILE A 26 30.40 -14.40 0.31
N PRO A 27 30.07 -13.69 1.41
CA PRO A 27 28.77 -13.02 1.55
C PRO A 27 28.51 -11.97 0.47
N PHE A 28 29.52 -11.16 0.11
CA PHE A 28 29.38 -10.15 -0.94
C PHE A 28 29.04 -10.79 -2.30
N SER A 29 29.79 -11.82 -2.70
CA SER A 29 29.55 -12.52 -3.96
C SER A 29 28.18 -13.21 -3.96
N ALA A 30 27.79 -13.81 -2.83
CA ALA A 30 26.46 -14.40 -2.67
C ALA A 30 25.36 -13.35 -2.84
N ALA A 31 25.49 -12.18 -2.21
CA ALA A 31 24.53 -11.08 -2.34
C ALA A 31 24.39 -10.62 -3.81
N VAL A 32 25.50 -10.42 -4.51
CA VAL A 32 25.50 -10.01 -5.94
C VAL A 32 24.82 -11.07 -6.82
N LEU A 33 25.07 -12.36 -6.56
CA LEU A 33 24.43 -13.44 -7.33
C LEU A 33 22.91 -13.51 -7.06
N VAL A 34 22.49 -13.34 -5.81
CA VAL A 34 21.08 -13.29 -5.43
C VAL A 34 20.40 -12.09 -6.09
N GLU A 35 21.00 -10.89 -6.02
CA GLU A 35 20.47 -9.69 -6.65
C GLU A 35 20.28 -9.89 -8.17
N LYS A 36 21.31 -10.40 -8.87
CA LYS A 36 21.21 -10.71 -10.30
C LYS A 36 20.09 -11.72 -10.60
N ALA A 37 19.92 -12.74 -9.76
CA ALA A 37 18.86 -13.73 -9.92
C ALA A 37 17.47 -13.11 -9.72
N LEU A 38 17.32 -12.23 -8.73
CA LEU A 38 16.08 -11.48 -8.45
C LEU A 38 15.73 -10.51 -9.58
N VAL A 39 16.68 -9.70 -10.04
CA VAL A 39 16.49 -8.79 -11.18
C VAL A 39 16.03 -9.58 -12.40
N LYS A 40 16.74 -10.65 -12.77
CA LYS A 40 16.37 -11.52 -13.90
C LYS A 40 15.01 -12.19 -13.70
N HIS A 41 14.60 -12.46 -12.47
CA HIS A 41 13.27 -12.98 -12.18
C HIS A 41 12.20 -11.92 -12.47
N TRP A 42 12.36 -10.70 -11.98
CA TRP A 42 11.42 -9.60 -12.22
C TRP A 42 11.35 -9.18 -13.70
N GLU A 43 12.49 -9.15 -14.40
CA GLU A 43 12.57 -8.87 -15.83
C GLU A 43 11.73 -9.85 -16.66
N ARG A 44 11.70 -11.14 -16.28
CA ARG A 44 10.85 -12.15 -16.92
C ARG A 44 9.34 -11.86 -16.78
N TYR A 45 8.95 -11.05 -15.80
CA TYR A 45 7.57 -10.57 -15.61
C TYR A 45 7.36 -9.14 -16.16
N GLY A 46 8.28 -8.65 -16.99
CA GLY A 46 8.13 -7.39 -17.71
C GLY A 46 8.37 -6.14 -16.88
N PHE A 47 9.11 -6.24 -15.77
CA PHE A 47 9.67 -5.07 -15.10
C PHE A 47 10.97 -4.66 -15.79
N SER A 48 11.11 -3.37 -16.08
CA SER A 48 12.40 -2.81 -16.46
C SER A 48 13.33 -2.71 -15.26
N HIS A 49 14.63 -2.63 -15.51
CA HIS A 49 15.65 -2.45 -14.48
C HIS A 49 15.32 -1.26 -13.56
N GLU A 50 15.00 -0.10 -14.14
CA GLU A 50 14.61 1.11 -13.38
C GLU A 50 13.38 0.87 -12.48
N GLN A 51 12.36 0.17 -12.99
CA GLN A 51 11.19 -0.15 -12.19
C GLN A 51 11.54 -1.03 -10.99
N ILE A 52 12.39 -2.04 -11.17
CA ILE A 52 12.80 -2.96 -10.10
C ILE A 52 13.42 -2.17 -8.95
N TYR A 53 14.41 -1.33 -9.24
CA TYR A 53 15.04 -0.49 -8.21
C TYR A 53 14.08 0.54 -7.64
N SER A 54 13.18 1.12 -8.43
CA SER A 54 12.14 2.01 -7.90
C SER A 54 11.25 1.31 -6.84
N TRP A 55 10.85 0.06 -7.07
CA TRP A 55 10.11 -0.72 -6.07
C TRP A 55 10.97 -1.03 -4.83
N TRP A 56 12.24 -1.42 -5.03
CA TRP A 56 13.15 -1.75 -3.93
C TRP A 56 13.55 -0.53 -3.07
N ASP A 57 13.80 0.63 -3.68
CA ASP A 57 14.07 1.91 -3.01
C ASP A 57 12.87 2.38 -2.18
N ASN A 58 11.66 2.00 -2.61
CA ASN A 58 10.43 2.21 -1.84
C ASN A 58 10.15 1.10 -0.81
N SER A 59 11.13 0.21 -0.59
CA SER A 59 11.07 -0.90 0.37
C SER A 59 10.01 -1.96 0.03
N ILE A 60 9.63 -2.07 -1.25
CA ILE A 60 8.68 -3.05 -1.76
C ILE A 60 9.46 -4.14 -2.49
N LEU A 61 9.99 -5.08 -1.70
CA LEU A 61 10.87 -6.17 -2.18
C LEU A 61 10.09 -7.37 -2.73
N SER A 62 8.80 -7.46 -2.43
CA SER A 62 7.92 -8.53 -2.92
C SER A 62 7.48 -8.24 -4.36
N MET A 63 7.85 -9.14 -5.27
CA MET A 63 7.43 -9.08 -6.67
C MET A 63 5.91 -9.15 -6.82
N ASP A 64 5.24 -9.98 -6.01
CA ASP A 64 3.78 -10.10 -6.07
C ASP A 64 3.08 -8.82 -5.63
N THR A 65 3.63 -8.14 -4.61
CA THR A 65 3.15 -6.82 -4.20
C THR A 65 3.38 -5.83 -5.34
N ALA A 66 4.59 -5.71 -5.88
CA ALA A 66 4.87 -4.81 -7.00
C ALA A 66 3.97 -5.06 -8.22
N LYS A 67 3.69 -6.33 -8.54
CA LYS A 67 2.75 -6.73 -9.61
C LYS A 67 1.33 -6.27 -9.33
N ALA A 68 0.80 -6.53 -8.14
CA ALA A 68 -0.55 -6.13 -7.76
C ALA A 68 -0.75 -4.61 -7.87
N TRP A 69 0.17 -3.82 -7.31
CA TRP A 69 0.09 -2.37 -7.35
C TRP A 69 0.29 -1.80 -8.76
N ARG A 70 1.22 -2.36 -9.53
CA ARG A 70 1.42 -1.98 -10.94
C ARG A 70 0.19 -2.29 -11.79
N ALA A 71 -0.47 -3.43 -11.57
CA ALA A 71 -1.69 -3.81 -12.29
C ALA A 71 -2.82 -2.80 -12.08
N GLU A 72 -2.90 -2.22 -10.88
CA GLU A 72 -3.86 -1.15 -10.53
C GLU A 72 -3.42 0.25 -11.03
N GLY A 73 -2.27 0.35 -11.71
CA GLY A 73 -1.76 1.60 -12.27
C GLY A 73 -1.10 2.52 -11.24
N PHE A 74 -0.50 1.95 -10.19
CA PHE A 74 0.34 2.68 -9.24
C PHE A 74 1.83 2.50 -9.55
N SER A 75 2.58 3.58 -9.42
CA SER A 75 4.04 3.54 -9.33
C SER A 75 4.48 3.16 -7.91
N ALA A 76 5.74 2.77 -7.72
CA ALA A 76 6.25 2.42 -6.40
C ALA A 76 6.14 3.57 -5.37
N PRO A 77 6.48 4.83 -5.71
CA PRO A 77 6.30 5.96 -4.80
C PRO A 77 4.83 6.25 -4.48
N GLU A 78 3.93 6.07 -5.45
CA GLU A 78 2.49 6.23 -5.21
C GLU A 78 1.95 5.12 -4.29
N ALA A 79 2.37 3.87 -4.48
CA ALA A 79 1.90 2.70 -3.74
C ALA A 79 2.37 2.69 -2.28
N LYS A 80 3.63 3.08 -2.03
CA LYS A 80 4.26 3.04 -0.71
C LYS A 80 3.40 3.58 0.43
N PRO A 81 2.85 4.81 0.37
CA PRO A 81 2.07 5.35 1.49
C PRO A 81 0.76 4.59 1.72
N TRP A 82 0.11 4.04 0.68
CA TRP A 82 -1.07 3.19 0.86
C TRP A 82 -0.74 1.84 1.51
N ILE A 83 0.37 1.21 1.09
CA ILE A 83 0.88 -0.03 1.71
C ILE A 83 1.17 0.19 3.20
N MET A 84 1.82 1.31 3.55
CA MET A 84 2.11 1.65 4.94
C MET A 84 0.86 1.82 5.80
N MET A 85 -0.27 2.20 5.20
CA MET A 85 -1.58 2.30 5.88
C MET A 85 -2.38 0.99 5.85
N ASN A 86 -1.76 -0.11 5.41
CA ASN A 86 -2.39 -1.41 5.25
C ASN A 86 -3.68 -1.32 4.41
N ILE A 87 -3.59 -0.57 3.30
CA ILE A 87 -4.64 -0.46 2.29
C ILE A 87 -4.21 -1.33 1.11
N SER A 88 -5.11 -2.16 0.59
CA SER A 88 -4.82 -3.01 -0.57
C SER A 88 -4.74 -2.18 -1.85
N SER A 89 -4.09 -2.72 -2.89
CA SER A 89 -4.01 -2.04 -4.19
C SER A 89 -5.39 -1.77 -4.80
N GLY A 90 -6.34 -2.71 -4.63
CA GLY A 90 -7.72 -2.54 -5.10
C GLY A 90 -8.48 -1.47 -4.32
N GLU A 91 -8.36 -1.43 -2.99
CA GLU A 91 -8.98 -0.35 -2.18
C GLU A 91 -8.39 1.02 -2.55
N ALA A 92 -7.06 1.10 -2.73
CA ALA A 92 -6.39 2.32 -3.18
C ALA A 92 -6.86 2.75 -4.58
N ARG A 93 -7.06 1.78 -5.49
CA ARG A 93 -7.61 2.03 -6.83
C ARG A 93 -9.00 2.64 -6.75
N GLU A 94 -9.88 2.10 -5.92
CA GLU A 94 -11.24 2.61 -5.75
C GLU A 94 -11.26 4.06 -5.24
N TRP A 95 -10.38 4.40 -4.28
CA TRP A 95 -10.20 5.77 -3.83
C TRP A 95 -9.65 6.69 -4.93
N LYS A 96 -8.64 6.22 -5.68
CA LYS A 96 -8.07 6.95 -6.83
C LYS A 96 -9.14 7.23 -7.89
N ASP A 97 -10.00 6.26 -8.19
CA ASP A 97 -11.12 6.38 -9.12
C ASP A 97 -12.25 7.29 -8.60
N ALA A 98 -12.35 7.48 -7.28
CA ALA A 98 -13.20 8.49 -6.66
C ALA A 98 -12.59 9.91 -6.71
N GLY A 99 -11.37 10.07 -7.25
CA GLY A 99 -10.63 11.34 -7.26
C GLY A 99 -10.04 11.69 -5.89
N VAL A 100 -9.88 10.70 -5.01
CA VAL A 100 -9.49 10.88 -3.61
C VAL A 100 -8.08 10.37 -3.38
N GLY A 101 -7.21 11.24 -2.88
CA GLY A 101 -5.88 10.87 -2.41
C GLY A 101 -5.89 10.25 -1.00
N LEU A 102 -4.78 9.60 -0.63
CA LEU A 102 -4.65 8.89 0.65
C LEU A 102 -5.09 9.69 1.90
N PRO A 103 -4.72 10.98 2.08
CA PRO A 103 -5.11 11.71 3.29
C PRO A 103 -6.63 11.77 3.48
N VAL A 104 -7.36 12.08 2.42
CA VAL A 104 -8.82 12.15 2.46
C VAL A 104 -9.41 10.74 2.57
N ALA A 105 -8.91 9.76 1.82
CA ALA A 105 -9.35 8.36 1.94
C ALA A 105 -9.26 7.86 3.40
N MET A 106 -8.18 8.21 4.12
CA MET A 106 -7.99 7.86 5.52
C MET A 106 -9.02 8.53 6.44
N GLU A 107 -9.41 9.78 6.18
CA GLU A 107 -10.48 10.43 6.95
C GLU A 107 -11.81 9.70 6.78
N TRP A 108 -12.19 9.38 5.54
CA TRP A 108 -13.43 8.64 5.26
C TRP A 108 -13.42 7.24 5.88
N ARG A 109 -12.30 6.51 5.72
CA ARG A 109 -12.10 5.18 6.31
C ARG A 109 -12.19 5.21 7.83
N ARG A 110 -11.68 6.26 8.49
CA ARG A 110 -11.76 6.45 9.96
C ARG A 110 -13.20 6.50 10.47
N TYR A 111 -14.14 7.00 9.67
CA TYR A 111 -15.58 7.00 10.01
C TYR A 111 -16.34 5.80 9.40
N ALA A 112 -15.61 4.72 9.11
CA ALA A 112 -16.16 3.48 8.55
C ALA A 112 -16.93 3.70 7.25
N PHE A 113 -16.48 4.64 6.40
CA PHE A 113 -16.89 4.69 5.00
C PHE A 113 -15.84 3.92 4.19
N ALA A 114 -16.22 2.73 3.73
CA ALA A 114 -15.45 1.99 2.73
C ALA A 114 -15.41 2.80 1.40
N PRO A 115 -14.43 2.58 0.50
CA PRO A 115 -14.29 3.36 -0.72
C PRO A 115 -15.55 3.39 -1.57
N VAL A 116 -16.20 2.24 -1.78
CA VAL A 116 -17.48 2.15 -2.51
C VAL A 116 -18.53 3.10 -1.93
N MET A 117 -18.70 3.08 -0.60
CA MET A 117 -19.66 3.96 0.08
C MET A 117 -19.23 5.43 0.00
N GLY A 118 -17.98 5.73 0.35
CA GLY A 118 -17.45 7.10 0.34
C GLY A 118 -17.54 7.74 -1.04
N LYS A 119 -17.24 6.97 -2.10
CA LYS A 119 -17.33 7.40 -3.49
C LYS A 119 -18.73 7.90 -3.86
N GLU A 120 -19.79 7.28 -3.38
CA GLU A 120 -21.15 7.75 -3.63
C GLU A 120 -21.41 9.11 -3.00
N TRP A 121 -21.06 9.27 -1.71
CA TRP A 121 -21.19 10.56 -1.02
C TRP A 121 -20.38 11.66 -1.70
N ILE A 122 -19.14 11.36 -2.09
CA ILE A 122 -18.26 12.27 -2.82
C ILE A 122 -18.85 12.64 -4.19
N ARG A 123 -19.39 11.66 -4.93
CA ARG A 123 -20.04 11.88 -6.23
C ARG A 123 -21.24 12.81 -6.12
N PHE A 124 -21.98 12.74 -5.02
CA PHE A 124 -23.08 13.66 -4.73
C PHE A 124 -22.62 14.97 -4.06
N ASN A 125 -21.32 15.23 -4.04
CA ASN A 125 -20.71 16.45 -3.52
C ASN A 125 -21.07 16.68 -2.04
N PHE A 126 -21.11 15.61 -1.24
CA PHE A 126 -21.18 15.71 0.22
C PHE A 126 -19.79 15.80 0.81
N SER A 127 -19.63 16.69 1.81
CA SER A 127 -18.48 16.63 2.69
C SER A 127 -18.57 15.37 3.58
N LEU A 128 -17.44 14.93 4.14
CA LEU A 128 -17.43 13.83 5.12
C LEU A 128 -18.35 14.14 6.32
N GLY A 129 -18.36 15.39 6.79
CA GLY A 129 -19.22 15.83 7.89
C GLY A 129 -20.72 15.69 7.56
N ASP A 130 -21.11 16.10 6.35
CA ASP A 130 -22.50 15.93 5.90
C ASP A 130 -22.85 14.45 5.75
N ALA A 131 -21.96 13.65 5.14
CA ALA A 131 -22.17 12.22 4.96
C ALA A 131 -22.37 11.51 6.31
N ILE A 132 -21.59 11.87 7.34
CA ILE A 132 -21.77 11.38 8.70
C ILE A 132 -23.14 11.79 9.25
N ALA A 133 -23.54 13.06 9.08
CA ALA A 133 -24.81 13.56 9.60
C ALA A 133 -26.00 12.84 8.96
N TRP A 134 -26.02 12.68 7.64
CA TRP A 134 -27.06 11.96 6.92
C TRP A 134 -27.09 10.46 7.27
N ARG A 135 -25.93 9.80 7.30
CA ARG A 135 -25.82 8.40 7.69
C ARG A 135 -26.27 8.14 9.13
N LYS A 136 -26.02 9.07 10.06
CA LYS A 136 -26.52 8.99 11.44
C LYS A 136 -28.04 8.93 11.51
N HIS A 137 -28.74 9.51 10.54
CA HIS A 137 -30.19 9.45 10.38
C HIS A 137 -30.66 8.28 9.50
N GLY A 138 -29.76 7.35 9.14
CA GLY A 138 -30.09 6.14 8.37
C GLY A 138 -30.32 6.40 6.89
N PHE A 139 -29.75 7.47 6.34
CA PHE A 139 -29.81 7.77 4.91
C PHE A 139 -28.55 7.30 4.18
N GLU A 140 -28.77 6.78 2.98
CA GLU A 140 -27.74 6.56 1.96
C GLU A 140 -27.55 7.84 1.13
N ALA A 141 -26.46 7.91 0.35
CA ALA A 141 -26.07 9.12 -0.36
C ALA A 141 -27.12 9.59 -1.39
N GLU A 142 -27.77 8.65 -2.07
CA GLU A 142 -28.85 8.94 -3.02
C GLU A 142 -30.07 9.54 -2.32
N GLN A 143 -30.49 8.93 -1.21
CA GLN A 143 -31.62 9.42 -0.41
C GLN A 143 -31.30 10.81 0.16
N ALA A 144 -30.11 10.98 0.72
CA ALA A 144 -29.63 12.26 1.22
C ALA A 144 -29.65 13.35 0.14
N THR A 145 -29.26 13.00 -1.10
CA THR A 145 -29.33 13.92 -2.24
C THR A 145 -30.76 14.34 -2.52
N SER A 146 -31.70 13.40 -2.61
CA SER A 146 -33.11 13.69 -2.85
C SER A 146 -33.67 14.66 -1.81
N TRP A 147 -33.44 14.38 -0.52
CA TRP A 147 -33.91 15.26 0.57
C TRP A 147 -33.19 16.62 0.59
N ARG A 148 -31.87 16.65 0.33
CA ARG A 148 -31.09 17.90 0.24
C ARG A 148 -31.59 18.80 -0.89
N THR A 149 -31.97 18.23 -2.04
CA THR A 149 -32.53 19.02 -3.16
C THR A 149 -33.89 19.64 -2.83
N ARG A 150 -34.62 19.07 -1.87
CA ARG A 150 -35.86 19.65 -1.31
C ARG A 150 -35.60 20.69 -0.21
N GLY A 151 -34.34 21.01 0.07
CA GLY A 151 -33.94 21.97 1.11
C GLY A 151 -34.00 21.42 2.53
N LEU A 152 -34.13 20.10 2.70
CA LEU A 152 -34.21 19.49 4.03
C LEU A 152 -32.82 19.15 4.60
N SER A 153 -32.67 19.41 5.90
CA SER A 153 -31.53 18.92 6.68
C SER A 153 -31.70 17.42 7.00
N PRO A 154 -30.62 16.72 7.42
CA PRO A 154 -30.72 15.32 7.83
C PRO A 154 -31.84 15.05 8.86
N ALA A 155 -31.99 15.94 9.84
CA ALA A 155 -33.01 15.83 10.87
C ALA A 155 -34.42 16.07 10.33
N GLY A 156 -34.60 17.10 9.49
CA GLY A 156 -35.89 17.38 8.84
C GLY A 156 -36.32 16.26 7.89
N ALA A 157 -35.37 15.69 7.14
CA ALA A 157 -35.62 14.53 6.29
C ALA A 157 -36.01 13.28 7.10
N ALA A 158 -35.37 13.05 8.25
CA ALA A 158 -35.71 11.93 9.13
C ALA A 158 -37.15 12.06 9.67
N GLN A 159 -37.55 13.27 10.07
CA GLN A 159 -38.93 13.56 10.51
C GLN A 159 -39.94 13.37 9.37
N ALA A 160 -39.65 13.89 8.18
CA ALA A 160 -40.51 13.72 7.00
C ALA A 160 -40.69 12.23 6.63
N LYS A 161 -39.60 11.46 6.62
CA LYS A 161 -39.63 10.01 6.36
C LYS A 161 -40.49 9.24 7.37
N GLN A 162 -40.50 9.66 8.64
CA GLN A 162 -41.35 9.06 9.67
C GLN A 162 -42.83 9.39 9.44
N GLN A 163 -43.16 10.62 9.04
CA GLN A 163 -44.54 11.05 8.78
C GLN A 163 -45.12 10.42 7.50
N GLU A 164 -44.33 10.31 6.43
CA GLU A 164 -44.72 9.63 5.18
C GLU A 164 -44.88 8.11 5.34
N GLY A 165 -44.26 7.50 6.37
CA GLY A 165 -44.35 6.07 6.68
C GLY A 165 -45.45 5.66 7.66
N THR A 166 -46.22 6.63 8.18
CA THR A 166 -47.41 6.37 9.00
C THR A 166 -48.64 6.27 8.10
N PRO A 167 -49.32 5.11 8.00
CA PRO A 167 -50.58 4.99 7.27
C PRO A 167 -51.72 5.79 7.92
#